data_AF-A0A9P9HBQ4-F1
#
_entry.id   AF-A0A9P9HBQ4-F1
#
_cell.length_a   1.000
_cell.length_b   1.000
_cell.length_c   1.000
_cell.angle_alpha   90.00
_cell.angle_beta   90.00
_cell.angle_gamma   90.00
#
_symmetry.space_group_name_H-M   'P 1'
#
loop_
_entity.id
_entity.type
_entity.pdbx_description
1 polymer ?
#
loop_
_entity_poly.entity_id
_entity_poly.type
_entity_poly.pdbx_seq_one_letter_code
_entity_poly.pdbx_strand_id
1 'polypeptide(L)'
;MNVFRSFFKILKAKNPPQQMAQMAQTVRASINPSQDFLQRCNPFKDLPDDPDTVNTFREVSYIKAKLGYYLVPTSLPGDDYALCSKLLRSLETRRELTWLVLDETGVRDTIQAIGRRGNPREPIPEEPFDLTQRARALAAHWTALAKLPEHPRKWEAAFSTQHQPPLINEEFQLELDSEQTANLEKEYTEWRTRRDEKAAYLKYNPPHPTGYVQATRDQVPVDETWELLPWVIFEGAASPNDGSRRWLPIYTSLVSQNIPLGWRAPDAPPPRQKTQEEKDQWMREYREGTERRNRQYAFQKQLRKANEREQRP
;
A
#
# COMPACT_ATOMS: atom_id res chain seq x y z
N MET A 1 10.52 -60.80 -45.58
CA MET A 1 11.24 -59.63 -46.12
C MET A 1 10.56 -58.39 -45.53
N ASN A 2 11.05 -57.83 -44.42
CA ASN A 2 12.02 -56.69 -44.39
C ASN A 2 11.58 -55.59 -45.38
N VAL A 3 11.20 -54.37 -44.98
CA VAL A 3 11.87 -53.46 -44.03
C VAL A 3 10.87 -52.59 -43.24
N PHE A 4 11.26 -52.28 -42.01
CA PHE A 4 10.59 -51.62 -40.88
C PHE A 4 10.20 -50.15 -41.13
N ARG A 5 9.02 -49.72 -40.66
CA ARG A 5 8.85 -48.97 -39.39
C ARG A 5 10.00 -48.00 -39.09
N SER A 6 9.86 -46.75 -39.52
CA SER A 6 10.46 -45.60 -38.86
C SER A 6 9.53 -44.39 -39.05
N PHE A 7 9.57 -43.42 -38.13
CA PHE A 7 8.71 -42.22 -37.98
C PHE A 7 7.58 -42.24 -36.94
N PHE A 8 7.54 -43.24 -36.04
CA PHE A 8 6.92 -43.02 -34.72
C PHE A 8 7.84 -43.49 -33.59
N LYS A 9 8.18 -42.53 -32.72
CA LYS A 9 8.80 -42.62 -31.39
C LYS A 9 10.32 -42.77 -31.32
N ILE A 10 11.00 -41.63 -31.21
CA ILE A 10 12.07 -41.45 -30.23
C ILE A 10 11.77 -40.17 -29.41
N LEU A 11 11.30 -40.44 -28.18
CA LEU A 11 11.54 -39.73 -26.91
C LEU A 11 11.11 -38.25 -26.80
N LYS A 12 9.98 -37.96 -26.15
CA LYS A 12 9.91 -37.70 -24.69
C LYS A 12 11.02 -36.77 -24.18
N ALA A 13 10.75 -35.47 -24.21
CA ALA A 13 11.21 -34.55 -23.18
C ALA A 13 10.06 -33.61 -22.80
N LYS A 14 9.99 -33.29 -21.51
CA LYS A 14 8.89 -32.66 -20.78
C LYS A 14 8.71 -31.17 -21.15
N ASN A 15 7.45 -30.72 -21.14
CA ASN A 15 6.96 -29.36 -20.83
C ASN A 15 7.82 -28.53 -19.83
N PRO A 16 7.61 -27.20 -19.65
CA PRO A 16 7.47 -26.07 -20.59
C PRO A 16 8.34 -24.83 -20.11
N PRO A 17 7.86 -23.56 -20.13
CA PRO A 17 8.56 -22.37 -20.60
C PRO A 17 9.68 -21.84 -19.68
N GLN A 18 10.93 -21.82 -20.15
CA GLN A 18 12.06 -21.25 -19.39
C GLN A 18 12.37 -19.78 -19.71
N GLN A 19 11.73 -19.15 -20.71
CA GLN A 19 12.07 -17.78 -21.11
C GLN A 19 11.39 -16.66 -20.31
N MET A 20 10.36 -16.94 -19.50
CA MET A 20 9.79 -15.94 -18.56
C MET A 20 10.12 -16.21 -17.09
N ALA A 21 10.76 -17.34 -16.77
CA ALA A 21 11.21 -17.66 -15.42
C ALA A 21 12.62 -17.11 -15.09
N GLN A 22 13.32 -16.53 -16.06
CA GLN A 22 14.68 -15.97 -15.87
C GLN A 22 14.69 -14.52 -15.36
N MET A 23 13.55 -13.83 -15.24
CA MET A 23 13.49 -12.47 -14.67
C MET A 23 13.34 -12.44 -13.13
N ALA A 24 13.24 -13.59 -12.48
CA ALA A 24 13.21 -13.71 -11.03
C ALA A 24 14.39 -14.56 -10.52
N GLN A 25 15.62 -14.25 -10.98
CA GLN A 25 16.79 -14.65 -10.21
C GLN A 25 16.86 -13.77 -8.96
N THR A 26 16.13 -14.17 -7.91
CA THR A 26 16.46 -13.78 -6.54
C THR A 26 17.78 -14.44 -6.19
N VAL A 27 18.88 -13.86 -6.68
CA VAL A 27 20.23 -14.23 -6.25
C VAL A 27 20.30 -13.88 -4.76
N ARG A 28 20.55 -14.88 -3.91
CA ARG A 28 20.92 -14.69 -2.50
C ARG A 28 22.33 -14.07 -2.40
N ALA A 29 22.57 -12.97 -3.10
CA ALA A 29 23.72 -12.14 -2.82
C ALA A 29 23.43 -11.46 -1.48
N SER A 30 24.25 -11.72 -0.46
CA SER A 30 24.21 -10.96 0.78
C SER A 30 24.75 -9.56 0.50
N ILE A 31 23.87 -8.68 0.02
CA ILE A 31 24.17 -7.25 -0.08
C ILE A 31 24.25 -6.73 1.35
N ASN A 32 25.45 -6.32 1.78
CA ASN A 32 25.67 -5.59 3.01
C ASN A 32 25.75 -4.10 2.68
N PRO A 33 24.63 -3.36 2.71
CA PRO A 33 24.64 -1.94 2.38
C PRO A 33 25.47 -1.13 3.38
N SER A 34 26.13 -0.07 2.89
CA SER A 34 26.79 0.89 3.77
C SER A 34 25.78 1.70 4.57
N GLN A 35 26.20 2.26 5.70
CA GLN A 35 25.35 3.13 6.52
C GLN A 35 24.90 4.38 5.75
N ASP A 36 25.80 4.94 4.92
CA ASP A 36 25.50 6.10 4.08
C ASP A 36 24.42 5.79 3.04
N PHE A 37 24.46 4.60 2.43
CA PHE A 37 23.40 4.14 1.53
C PHE A 37 22.07 4.01 2.27
N LEU A 38 22.08 3.39 3.45
CA LEU A 38 20.87 3.19 4.24
C LEU A 38 20.24 4.51 4.66
N GLN A 39 21.06 5.50 5.03
CA GLN A 39 20.60 6.86 5.35
C GLN A 39 20.07 7.59 4.10
N ARG A 40 20.81 7.58 2.99
CA ARG A 40 20.43 8.26 1.75
C ARG A 40 19.13 7.73 1.15
N CYS A 41 18.94 6.41 1.18
CA CYS A 41 17.77 5.76 0.63
C CYS A 41 16.68 5.50 1.68
N ASN A 42 16.78 6.08 2.88
CA ASN A 42 15.77 5.91 3.92
C ASN A 42 14.44 6.54 3.49
N PRO A 43 13.34 5.75 3.35
CA PRO A 43 12.04 6.30 2.99
C PRO A 43 11.33 6.94 4.18
N PHE A 44 11.79 6.70 5.42
CA PHE A 44 11.13 7.15 6.64
C PHE A 44 11.60 8.55 7.03
N LYS A 45 10.91 9.57 6.49
CA LYS A 45 11.20 10.98 6.72
C LYS A 45 10.07 11.67 7.49
N ASP A 46 10.32 12.90 7.92
CA ASP A 46 9.21 13.76 8.38
C ASP A 46 8.20 13.96 7.26
N LEU A 47 6.92 13.97 7.63
CA LEU A 47 5.90 14.40 6.70
C LEU A 47 5.97 15.92 6.58
N PRO A 48 5.54 16.47 5.43
CA PRO A 48 5.33 17.90 5.30
C PRO A 48 4.35 18.43 6.36
N ASP A 49 4.62 19.64 6.82
CA ASP A 49 3.82 20.35 7.82
C ASP A 49 3.08 21.56 7.22
N ASP A 50 3.08 21.70 5.89
CA ASP A 50 2.27 22.71 5.21
C ASP A 50 0.77 22.41 5.40
N PRO A 51 -0.07 23.44 5.64
CA PRO A 51 -1.47 23.24 5.99
C PRO A 51 -2.26 22.40 4.96
N ASP A 52 -1.99 22.58 3.68
CA ASP A 52 -2.73 21.92 2.60
C ASP A 52 -2.43 20.41 2.55
N THR A 53 -1.16 20.03 2.65
CA THR A 53 -0.76 18.62 2.72
C THR A 53 -1.27 17.97 4.00
N VAL A 54 -1.20 18.66 5.14
CA VAL A 54 -1.74 18.17 6.43
C VAL A 54 -3.25 17.90 6.34
N ASN A 55 -4.01 18.84 5.76
CA ASN A 55 -5.45 18.66 5.54
C ASN A 55 -5.72 17.48 4.61
N THR A 56 -4.92 17.31 3.56
CA THR A 56 -5.03 16.17 2.63
C THR A 56 -4.80 14.84 3.36
N PHE A 57 -3.74 14.72 4.17
CA PHE A 57 -3.50 13.52 4.96
C PHE A 57 -4.67 13.20 5.89
N ARG A 58 -5.19 14.22 6.56
CA ARG A 58 -6.27 14.13 7.52
C ARG A 58 -7.56 13.62 6.85
N GLU A 59 -7.97 14.24 5.74
CA GLU A 59 -9.16 13.82 4.98
C GLU A 59 -9.01 12.42 4.36
N VAL A 60 -7.87 12.12 3.75
CA VAL A 60 -7.64 10.81 3.11
C VAL A 60 -7.57 9.69 4.16
N SER A 61 -7.01 9.95 5.34
CA SER A 61 -7.00 8.99 6.45
C SER A 61 -8.42 8.70 6.95
N TYR A 62 -9.25 9.73 7.09
CA TYR A 62 -10.65 9.58 7.44
C TYR A 62 -11.43 8.80 6.38
N ILE A 63 -11.26 9.14 5.09
CA ILE A 63 -11.89 8.42 3.98
C ILE A 63 -11.52 6.94 4.03
N LYS A 64 -10.23 6.61 4.20
CA LYS A 64 -9.75 5.24 4.35
C LYS A 64 -10.43 4.53 5.52
N ALA A 65 -10.50 5.17 6.69
CA ALA A 65 -11.10 4.58 7.88
C ALA A 65 -12.59 4.26 7.67
N LYS A 66 -13.37 5.20 7.15
CA LYS A 66 -14.81 5.00 6.91
C LYS A 66 -15.09 4.01 5.80
N LEU A 67 -14.43 4.12 4.65
CA LEU A 67 -14.61 3.15 3.57
C LEU A 67 -14.21 1.74 4.00
N GLY A 68 -13.13 1.59 4.76
CA GLY A 68 -12.74 0.31 5.35
C GLY A 68 -13.79 -0.23 6.33
N TYR A 69 -14.28 0.62 7.23
CA TYR A 69 -15.28 0.27 8.23
C TYR A 69 -16.61 -0.19 7.61
N TYR A 70 -17.08 0.52 6.58
CA TYR A 70 -18.36 0.22 5.94
C TYR A 70 -18.25 -0.92 4.93
N LEU A 71 -17.23 -0.94 4.08
CA LEU A 71 -17.22 -1.79 2.89
C LEU A 71 -16.33 -3.04 3.01
N VAL A 72 -15.42 -3.12 3.97
CA VAL A 72 -14.45 -4.24 4.05
C VAL A 72 -14.70 -5.12 5.29
N PRO A 73 -14.81 -6.46 5.16
CA PRO A 73 -14.72 -7.25 3.92
C PRO A 73 -15.99 -7.18 3.05
N THR A 74 -17.10 -6.73 3.63
CA THR A 74 -18.40 -6.58 2.96
C THR A 74 -19.23 -5.54 3.68
N SER A 75 -20.16 -4.91 2.99
CA SER A 75 -21.13 -4.02 3.63
C SER A 75 -22.23 -4.80 4.34
N LEU A 76 -22.86 -4.14 5.31
CA LEU A 76 -24.04 -4.62 5.99
C LEU A 76 -25.29 -3.92 5.42
N PRO A 77 -26.46 -4.59 5.41
CA PRO A 77 -27.71 -3.94 5.09
C PRO A 77 -27.96 -2.73 6.00
N GLY A 78 -28.33 -1.59 5.42
CA GLY A 78 -28.57 -0.34 6.15
C GLY A 78 -27.32 0.51 6.41
N ASP A 79 -26.15 0.12 5.89
CA ASP A 79 -24.98 1.01 5.90
C ASP A 79 -25.22 2.29 5.09
N ASP A 80 -24.50 3.35 5.46
CA ASP A 80 -24.58 4.65 4.79
C ASP A 80 -23.79 4.64 3.46
N TYR A 81 -24.41 4.08 2.44
CA TYR A 81 -23.86 4.05 1.09
C TYR A 81 -23.73 5.43 0.45
N ALA A 82 -24.53 6.41 0.88
CA ALA A 82 -24.46 7.78 0.37
C ALA A 82 -23.16 8.45 0.86
N LEU A 83 -22.82 8.31 2.14
CA LEU A 83 -21.53 8.73 2.68
C LEU A 83 -20.37 8.02 1.96
N CYS A 84 -20.44 6.69 1.79
CA CYS A 84 -19.40 5.94 1.08
C CYS A 84 -19.21 6.46 -0.36
N SER A 85 -20.30 6.74 -1.07
CA SER A 85 -20.27 7.31 -2.43
C SER A 85 -19.62 8.69 -2.46
N LYS A 86 -19.93 9.55 -1.48
CA LYS A 86 -19.36 10.90 -1.29
C LYS A 86 -17.84 10.83 -1.06
N LEU A 87 -17.42 9.98 -0.13
CA LEU A 87 -16.01 9.79 0.21
C LEU A 87 -15.20 9.22 -0.97
N LEU A 88 -15.79 8.26 -1.70
CA LEU A 88 -15.17 7.71 -2.90
C LEU A 88 -15.07 8.76 -4.02
N ARG A 89 -16.12 9.58 -4.22
CA ARG A 89 -16.11 10.66 -5.22
C ARG A 89 -15.02 11.67 -4.94
N SER A 90 -14.77 11.98 -3.66
CA SER A 90 -13.65 12.82 -3.27
C SER A 90 -12.33 12.22 -3.78
N LEU A 91 -12.02 10.96 -3.50
CA LEU A 91 -10.78 10.35 -3.99
C LEU A 91 -10.65 10.31 -5.51
N GLU A 92 -11.76 10.15 -6.23
CA GLU A 92 -11.76 10.05 -7.71
C GLU A 92 -11.41 11.38 -8.40
N THR A 93 -11.61 12.52 -7.72
CA THR A 93 -11.54 13.87 -8.30
C THR A 93 -10.38 14.71 -7.77
N ARG A 94 -9.78 14.32 -6.64
CA ARG A 94 -8.66 15.03 -6.01
C ARG A 94 -7.44 15.13 -6.92
N ARG A 95 -6.83 16.32 -6.92
CA ARG A 95 -5.64 16.65 -7.71
C ARG A 95 -4.41 16.83 -6.84
N GLU A 96 -4.60 17.03 -5.54
CA GLU A 96 -3.58 17.29 -4.55
C GLU A 96 -2.94 15.99 -4.01
N LEU A 97 -3.50 14.81 -4.32
CA LEU A 97 -2.95 13.52 -3.88
C LEU A 97 -1.53 13.30 -4.42
N THR A 98 -0.57 13.16 -3.52
CA THR A 98 0.80 12.75 -3.87
C THR A 98 1.01 11.26 -3.59
N TRP A 99 2.11 10.68 -4.11
CA TRP A 99 2.46 9.29 -3.79
C TRP A 99 2.69 9.07 -2.29
N LEU A 100 3.26 10.07 -1.61
CA LEU A 100 3.40 10.06 -0.16
C LEU A 100 2.03 9.94 0.54
N VAL A 101 1.05 10.75 0.15
CA VAL A 101 -0.31 10.68 0.74
C VAL A 101 -0.92 9.30 0.53
N LEU A 102 -0.82 8.74 -0.68
CA LEU A 102 -1.38 7.42 -1.00
C LEU A 102 -0.72 6.29 -0.19
N ASP A 103 0.60 6.34 0.00
CA ASP A 103 1.37 5.30 0.70
C ASP A 103 1.21 5.36 2.22
N GLU A 104 1.37 6.56 2.81
CA GLU A 104 1.33 6.76 4.27
C GLU A 104 -0.07 6.55 4.85
N THR A 105 -1.11 7.00 4.13
CA THR A 105 -2.50 6.73 4.54
C THR A 105 -2.87 5.27 4.29
N GLY A 106 -2.29 4.62 3.28
CA GLY A 106 -2.67 3.26 2.86
C GLY A 106 -4.08 3.20 2.27
N VAL A 107 -4.63 4.34 1.82
CA VAL A 107 -5.97 4.39 1.20
C VAL A 107 -6.05 3.50 -0.05
N ARG A 108 -4.95 3.39 -0.79
CA ARG A 108 -4.86 2.52 -1.98
C ARG A 108 -5.20 1.07 -1.67
N ASP A 109 -4.71 0.53 -0.56
CA ASP A 109 -4.96 -0.86 -0.17
C ASP A 109 -6.44 -1.08 0.17
N THR A 110 -7.06 -0.12 0.86
CA THR A 110 -8.50 -0.13 1.16
C THR A 110 -9.33 -0.08 -0.13
N ILE A 111 -9.03 0.82 -1.05
CA ILE A 111 -9.74 0.92 -2.34
C ILE A 111 -9.55 -0.37 -3.16
N GLN A 112 -8.35 -0.93 -3.17
CA GLN A 112 -8.10 -2.21 -3.83
C GLN A 112 -8.90 -3.36 -3.19
N ALA A 113 -8.99 -3.41 -1.86
CA ALA A 113 -9.80 -4.40 -1.16
C ALA A 113 -11.29 -4.29 -1.55
N ILE A 114 -11.83 -3.07 -1.61
CA ILE A 114 -13.22 -2.80 -2.00
C ILE A 114 -13.48 -3.24 -3.46
N GLY A 115 -12.55 -2.93 -4.37
CA GLY A 115 -12.67 -3.27 -5.79
C GLY A 115 -12.53 -4.76 -6.10
N ARG A 116 -11.93 -5.55 -5.20
CA ARG A 116 -11.81 -7.02 -5.32
C ARG A 116 -13.10 -7.77 -4.96
N ARG A 117 -14.00 -7.15 -4.21
CA ARG A 117 -15.32 -7.70 -3.86
C ARG A 117 -16.21 -7.91 -5.10
N GLY A 118 -17.32 -8.61 -4.93
CA GLY A 118 -18.32 -8.84 -5.97
C GLY A 118 -17.97 -9.94 -6.97
N ASN A 119 -17.03 -10.83 -6.62
CA ASN A 119 -16.73 -12.03 -7.39
C ASN A 119 -17.45 -13.25 -6.78
N PRO A 120 -17.55 -14.41 -7.47
CA PRO A 120 -18.27 -15.57 -6.93
C PRO A 120 -17.79 -16.07 -5.55
N ARG A 121 -16.50 -15.87 -5.24
CA ARG A 121 -15.92 -16.22 -3.92
C ARG A 121 -16.14 -15.12 -2.87
N GLU A 122 -16.44 -13.91 -3.28
CA GLU A 122 -16.67 -12.74 -2.43
C GLU A 122 -17.93 -11.98 -2.89
N PRO A 123 -19.11 -12.62 -2.83
CA PRO A 123 -20.36 -11.96 -3.19
C PRO A 123 -20.61 -10.77 -2.25
N ILE A 124 -21.20 -9.72 -2.78
CA ILE A 124 -21.61 -8.53 -2.03
C ILE A 124 -23.13 -8.42 -2.02
N PRO A 125 -23.73 -7.74 -1.03
CA PRO A 125 -25.13 -7.37 -1.13
C PRO A 125 -25.35 -6.40 -2.30
N GLU A 126 -26.61 -6.13 -2.62
CA GLU A 126 -26.96 -5.05 -3.55
C GLU A 126 -26.53 -3.70 -2.93
N GLU A 127 -25.51 -3.08 -3.55
CA GLU A 127 -24.98 -1.78 -3.15
C GLU A 127 -25.38 -0.74 -4.22
N PRO A 128 -25.98 0.41 -3.83
CA PRO A 128 -26.24 1.50 -4.76
C PRO A 128 -24.93 2.22 -5.15
N PHE A 129 -25.00 3.10 -6.16
CA PHE A 129 -23.89 3.98 -6.59
C PHE A 129 -22.65 3.29 -7.15
N ASP A 130 -22.75 2.00 -7.51
CA ASP A 130 -21.69 1.22 -8.15
C ASP A 130 -20.35 1.25 -7.40
N LEU A 131 -20.40 1.28 -6.05
CA LEU A 131 -19.24 1.52 -5.18
C LEU A 131 -18.06 0.58 -5.47
N THR A 132 -18.33 -0.73 -5.62
CA THR A 132 -17.29 -1.70 -5.95
C THR A 132 -16.69 -1.49 -7.34
N GLN A 133 -17.49 -1.14 -8.34
CA GLN A 133 -16.99 -0.90 -9.70
C GLN A 133 -16.13 0.36 -9.75
N ARG A 134 -16.59 1.43 -9.10
CA ARG A 134 -15.86 2.70 -8.95
C ARG A 134 -14.53 2.51 -8.23
N ALA A 135 -14.53 1.81 -7.08
CA ALA A 135 -13.31 1.48 -6.36
C ALA A 135 -12.35 0.63 -7.19
N ARG A 136 -12.86 -0.31 -8.01
CA ARG A 136 -12.04 -1.11 -8.93
C ARG A 136 -11.39 -0.24 -10.01
N ALA A 137 -12.14 0.70 -10.59
CA ALA A 137 -11.60 1.65 -11.59
C ALA A 137 -10.52 2.55 -10.97
N LEU A 138 -10.76 3.10 -9.78
CA LEU A 138 -9.79 3.93 -9.06
C LEU A 138 -8.53 3.14 -8.68
N ALA A 139 -8.67 1.90 -8.19
CA ALA A 139 -7.53 1.03 -7.91
C ALA A 139 -6.71 0.72 -9.18
N ALA A 140 -7.38 0.49 -10.31
CA ALA A 140 -6.73 0.24 -11.60
C ALA A 140 -5.97 1.47 -12.09
N HIS A 141 -6.56 2.66 -11.96
CA HIS A 141 -5.93 3.95 -12.27
C HIS A 141 -4.63 4.17 -11.51
N TRP A 142 -4.66 4.11 -10.18
CA TRP A 142 -3.45 4.26 -9.36
C TRP A 142 -2.42 3.15 -9.63
N THR A 143 -2.86 1.93 -9.95
CA THR A 143 -1.95 0.83 -10.34
C THR A 143 -1.29 1.08 -11.68
N ALA A 144 -1.99 1.70 -12.65
CA ALA A 144 -1.41 2.07 -13.94
C ALA A 144 -0.37 3.19 -13.77
N LEU A 145 -0.70 4.23 -13.00
CA LEU A 145 0.23 5.32 -12.66
C LEU A 145 1.51 4.79 -11.97
N ALA A 146 1.36 3.82 -11.05
CA ALA A 146 2.49 3.24 -10.34
C ALA A 146 3.44 2.39 -11.21
N LYS A 147 3.03 2.04 -12.44
CA LYS A 147 3.84 1.30 -13.41
C LYS A 147 4.56 2.20 -14.41
N LEU A 148 4.29 3.51 -14.40
CA LEU A 148 4.95 4.45 -15.28
C LEU A 148 6.45 4.54 -14.93
N PRO A 149 7.34 4.70 -15.92
CA PRO A 149 8.78 4.87 -15.69
C PRO A 149 9.10 6.06 -14.78
N GLU A 150 8.26 7.10 -14.82
CA GLU A 150 8.37 8.33 -14.03
C GLU A 150 7.93 8.16 -12.57
N HIS A 151 7.46 6.97 -12.16
CA HIS A 151 7.02 6.75 -10.78
C HIS A 151 8.22 6.89 -9.81
N PRO A 152 8.20 7.90 -8.92
CA PRO A 152 9.32 8.19 -8.04
C PRO A 152 9.49 7.11 -6.98
N ARG A 153 10.71 6.95 -6.49
CA ARG A 153 11.01 6.04 -5.38
C ARG A 153 10.67 6.70 -4.06
N LYS A 154 10.32 5.92 -3.04
CA LYS A 154 9.88 6.43 -1.73
C LYS A 154 10.88 7.38 -1.05
N TRP A 155 12.17 7.21 -1.31
CA TRP A 155 13.23 8.06 -0.74
C TRP A 155 13.55 9.30 -1.59
N GLU A 156 12.99 9.42 -2.80
CA GLU A 156 13.17 10.58 -3.67
C GLU A 156 12.23 11.72 -3.28
N ALA A 157 12.68 12.97 -3.46
CA ALA A 157 11.88 14.15 -3.14
C ALA A 157 10.57 14.21 -3.96
N ALA A 158 10.62 13.78 -5.23
CA ALA A 158 9.46 13.73 -6.12
C ALA A 158 8.32 12.85 -5.59
N PHE A 159 8.60 11.86 -4.74
CA PHE A 159 7.56 11.03 -4.13
C PHE A 159 6.63 11.85 -3.22
N SER A 160 7.18 12.86 -2.55
CA SER A 160 6.43 13.76 -1.67
C SER A 160 5.73 14.89 -2.42
N THR A 161 6.25 15.31 -3.57
CA THR A 161 5.78 16.53 -4.27
C THR A 161 5.01 16.25 -5.56
N GLN A 162 5.13 15.07 -6.17
CA GLN A 162 4.44 14.76 -7.41
C GLN A 162 2.96 14.46 -7.16
N HIS A 163 2.12 15.38 -7.62
CA HIS A 163 0.66 15.22 -7.65
C HIS A 163 0.23 14.18 -8.69
N GLN A 164 -0.80 13.40 -8.33
CA GLN A 164 -1.38 12.38 -9.20
C GLN A 164 -2.54 12.95 -10.00
N PRO A 165 -2.65 12.59 -11.29
CA PRO A 165 -3.82 12.99 -12.06
C PRO A 165 -5.08 12.32 -11.48
N PRO A 166 -6.20 13.06 -11.38
CA PRO A 166 -7.45 12.50 -10.90
C PRO A 166 -7.99 11.44 -11.87
N LEU A 167 -8.86 10.56 -11.40
CA LEU A 167 -9.58 9.62 -12.27
C LEU A 167 -10.65 10.36 -13.08
N ILE A 168 -11.31 11.33 -12.44
CA ILE A 168 -12.40 12.12 -13.02
C ILE A 168 -11.99 13.59 -12.99
N ASN A 169 -12.07 14.26 -14.14
CA ASN A 169 -11.69 15.67 -14.30
C ASN A 169 -12.76 16.67 -13.81
N GLU A 170 -13.59 16.27 -12.86
CA GLU A 170 -14.63 17.10 -12.23
C GLU A 170 -14.11 17.68 -10.92
N GLU A 171 -14.61 18.84 -10.53
CA GLU A 171 -14.34 19.42 -9.22
C GLU A 171 -15.37 18.89 -8.21
N PHE A 172 -14.88 18.41 -7.08
CA PHE A 172 -15.72 17.94 -6.00
C PHE A 172 -15.08 18.30 -4.66
N GLN A 173 -15.83 19.02 -3.84
CA GLN A 173 -15.41 19.39 -2.50
C GLN A 173 -16.06 18.46 -1.47
N LEU A 174 -15.24 17.87 -0.59
CA LEU A 174 -15.74 17.04 0.48
C LEU A 174 -16.22 17.93 1.63
N GLU A 175 -17.54 18.03 1.78
CA GLU A 175 -18.15 18.67 2.95
C GLU A 175 -18.39 17.62 4.05
N LEU A 176 -17.87 17.84 5.24
CA LEU A 176 -18.12 16.99 6.40
C LEU A 176 -18.97 17.77 7.42
N ASP A 177 -19.85 17.06 8.11
CA ASP A 177 -20.57 17.67 9.23
C ASP A 177 -19.62 17.90 10.43
N SER A 178 -20.11 18.59 11.46
CA SER A 178 -19.31 18.93 12.64
C SER A 178 -18.81 17.69 13.41
N GLU A 179 -19.60 16.63 13.46
CA GLU A 179 -19.25 15.39 14.15
C GLU A 179 -18.18 14.61 13.36
N GLN A 180 -18.36 14.51 12.04
CA GLN A 180 -17.42 13.92 11.11
C GLN A 180 -16.08 14.66 11.14
N THR A 181 -16.11 16.00 11.18
CA THR A 181 -14.92 16.84 11.28
C THR A 181 -14.17 16.62 12.60
N ALA A 182 -14.88 16.55 13.73
CA ALA A 182 -14.26 16.24 15.02
C ALA A 182 -13.65 14.83 15.06
N ASN A 183 -14.35 13.84 14.49
CA ASN A 183 -13.84 12.47 14.37
C ASN A 183 -12.59 12.40 13.50
N LEU A 184 -12.59 13.09 12.37
CA LEU A 184 -11.45 13.21 11.46
C LEU A 184 -10.23 13.83 12.17
N GLU A 185 -10.42 14.86 12.99
CA GLU A 185 -9.32 15.47 13.76
C GLU A 185 -8.73 14.51 14.79
N LYS A 186 -9.60 13.81 15.53
CA LYS A 186 -9.20 12.82 16.53
C LYS A 186 -8.41 11.68 15.88
N GLU A 187 -8.94 11.08 14.81
CA GLU A 187 -8.30 9.98 14.10
C GLU A 187 -6.92 10.39 13.53
N TYR A 188 -6.84 11.58 12.92
CA TYR A 188 -5.58 12.10 12.38
C TYR A 188 -4.54 12.37 13.46
N THR A 189 -4.92 13.00 14.56
CA THR A 189 -3.99 13.30 15.66
C THR A 189 -3.41 12.02 16.27
N GLU A 190 -4.25 11.01 16.49
CA GLU A 190 -3.78 9.71 16.99
C GLU A 190 -2.87 9.00 15.99
N TRP A 191 -3.22 9.01 14.71
CA TRP A 191 -2.40 8.42 13.66
C TRP A 191 -1.04 9.12 13.54
N ARG A 192 -1.04 10.47 13.44
CA ARG A 192 0.16 11.29 13.28
C ARG A 192 1.13 11.09 14.43
N THR A 193 0.63 11.09 15.67
CA THR A 193 1.45 10.85 16.87
C THR A 193 2.18 9.50 16.80
N ARG A 194 1.46 8.41 16.50
CA ARG A 194 2.06 7.06 16.40
C ARG A 194 3.01 6.93 15.22
N ARG A 195 2.65 7.56 14.09
CA ARG A 195 3.42 7.58 12.85
C ARG A 195 4.78 8.26 13.09
N ASP A 196 4.77 9.44 13.70
CA ASP A 196 5.99 10.25 13.90
C ASP A 196 6.91 9.64 14.94
N GLU A 197 6.39 9.06 16.02
CA GLU A 197 7.20 8.29 16.99
C GLU A 197 7.94 7.14 16.28
N LYS A 198 7.25 6.42 15.39
CA LYS A 198 7.82 5.31 14.64
C LYS A 198 8.83 5.78 13.59
N ALA A 199 8.52 6.86 12.87
CA ALA A 199 9.40 7.45 11.88
C ALA A 199 10.68 7.99 12.54
N ALA A 200 10.58 8.61 13.71
CA ALA A 200 11.73 9.08 14.47
C ALA A 200 12.72 7.94 14.77
N TYR A 201 12.24 6.77 15.23
CA TYR A 201 13.10 5.60 15.44
C TYR A 201 13.86 5.20 14.17
N LEU A 202 13.15 5.13 13.05
CA LEU A 202 13.68 4.65 11.77
C LEU A 202 14.61 5.64 11.08
N LYS A 203 14.63 6.92 11.49
CA LYS A 203 15.66 7.87 11.06
C LYS A 203 17.00 7.58 11.74
N TYR A 204 16.97 7.32 13.05
CA TYR A 204 18.17 6.96 13.81
C TYR A 204 18.65 5.54 13.50
N ASN A 205 17.72 4.65 13.15
CA ASN A 205 17.96 3.24 12.84
C ASN A 205 17.34 2.89 11.49
N PRO A 206 17.95 3.34 10.36
CA PRO A 206 17.45 3.01 9.03
C PRO A 206 17.33 1.49 8.87
N PRO A 207 16.16 0.97 8.49
CA PRO A 207 15.99 -0.46 8.36
C PRO A 207 16.75 -0.98 7.15
N HIS A 208 17.08 -2.26 7.18
CA HIS A 208 17.58 -2.93 5.99
C HIS A 208 16.47 -3.04 4.93
N PRO A 209 16.81 -2.88 3.64
CA PRO A 209 15.87 -3.17 2.56
C PRO A 209 15.38 -4.61 2.63
N THR A 210 14.09 -4.81 2.37
CA THR A 210 13.46 -6.13 2.30
C THR A 210 13.76 -6.89 1.02
N GLY A 211 14.28 -6.18 0.02
CA GLY A 211 14.70 -6.73 -1.25
C GLY A 211 15.41 -5.69 -2.08
N TYR A 212 15.80 -6.08 -3.29
CA TYR A 212 16.48 -5.20 -4.24
C TYR A 212 15.99 -5.46 -5.65
N VAL A 213 16.01 -4.41 -6.49
CA VAL A 213 15.74 -4.52 -7.92
C VAL A 213 16.92 -3.97 -8.70
N GLN A 214 17.29 -4.63 -9.80
CA GLN A 214 18.37 -4.17 -10.65
C GLN A 214 18.03 -2.78 -11.21
N ALA A 215 19.01 -1.90 -11.17
CA ALA A 215 18.91 -0.52 -11.61
C ALA A 215 19.72 -0.28 -12.88
N THR A 216 19.19 0.54 -13.78
CA THR A 216 19.95 1.14 -14.89
C THR A 216 20.30 2.59 -14.55
N ARG A 217 21.33 3.14 -15.20
CA ARG A 217 21.79 4.52 -14.93
C ARG A 217 20.67 5.54 -15.18
N ASP A 218 19.87 5.28 -16.20
CA ASP A 218 18.69 6.02 -16.63
C ASP A 218 17.56 6.04 -15.59
N GLN A 219 17.50 5.06 -14.67
CA GLN A 219 16.52 5.04 -13.57
C GLN A 219 16.95 5.86 -12.34
N VAL A 220 18.23 6.24 -12.24
CA VAL A 220 18.78 6.94 -11.08
C VAL A 220 19.59 8.11 -11.61
N PRO A 221 18.94 9.23 -11.98
CA PRO A 221 19.59 10.32 -12.69
C PRO A 221 20.68 11.02 -11.86
N VAL A 222 20.52 11.05 -10.53
CA VAL A 222 21.42 11.72 -9.58
C VAL A 222 22.70 10.91 -9.37
N ASP A 223 23.85 11.46 -9.77
CA ASP A 223 25.16 10.80 -9.71
C ASP A 223 25.52 10.35 -8.29
N GLU A 224 25.31 11.19 -7.27
CA GLU A 224 25.67 10.83 -5.90
C GLU A 224 24.84 9.65 -5.39
N THR A 225 23.55 9.61 -5.75
CA THR A 225 22.68 8.49 -5.39
C THR A 225 23.06 7.24 -6.16
N TRP A 226 23.41 7.37 -7.44
CA TRP A 226 23.91 6.26 -8.25
C TRP A 226 25.14 5.65 -7.59
N GLU A 227 26.16 6.45 -7.25
CA GLU A 227 27.45 5.98 -6.67
C GLU A 227 27.31 5.27 -5.32
N LEU A 228 26.25 5.57 -4.57
CA LEU A 228 25.97 4.93 -3.29
C LEU A 228 25.27 3.57 -3.41
N LEU A 229 24.71 3.23 -4.59
CA LEU A 229 23.98 1.97 -4.72
C LEU A 229 24.92 0.76 -4.61
N PRO A 230 24.48 -0.31 -3.91
CA PRO A 230 25.29 -1.49 -3.75
C PRO A 230 25.55 -2.19 -5.10
N TRP A 231 26.76 -2.71 -5.21
CA TRP A 231 27.17 -3.62 -6.27
C TRP A 231 26.89 -5.06 -5.83
N VAL A 232 26.39 -5.88 -6.73
CA VAL A 232 26.37 -7.34 -6.55
C VAL A 232 27.46 -7.93 -7.43
N ILE A 233 28.49 -8.49 -6.80
CA ILE A 233 29.47 -9.33 -7.48
C ILE A 233 28.82 -10.71 -7.62
N PHE A 234 28.55 -11.13 -8.86
CA PHE A 234 28.13 -12.51 -9.12
C PHE A 234 29.36 -13.42 -9.09
N GLU A 235 29.26 -14.58 -8.44
CA GLU A 235 30.29 -15.63 -8.57
C GLU A 235 30.44 -15.99 -10.07
N GLY A 236 31.64 -15.74 -10.63
CA GLY A 236 31.94 -15.93 -12.05
C GLY A 236 32.01 -14.67 -12.91
N ALA A 237 31.79 -13.47 -12.34
CA ALA A 237 32.04 -12.22 -13.07
C ALA A 237 33.56 -12.01 -13.27
N ALA A 238 33.99 -11.87 -14.52
CA ALA A 238 35.40 -11.78 -14.91
C ALA A 238 36.12 -10.49 -14.45
N SER A 239 35.36 -9.47 -14.05
CA SER A 239 35.87 -8.20 -13.53
C SER A 239 34.76 -7.51 -12.70
N PRO A 240 35.10 -6.78 -11.62
CA PRO A 240 34.16 -5.92 -10.90
C PRO A 240 33.44 -4.90 -11.81
N ASN A 241 34.06 -4.55 -12.95
CA ASN A 241 33.59 -3.51 -13.86
C ASN A 241 32.94 -4.03 -15.15
N ASP A 242 33.03 -5.32 -15.49
CA ASP A 242 32.47 -5.84 -16.76
C ASP A 242 30.97 -6.18 -16.70
N GLY A 243 30.34 -6.09 -15.52
CA GLY A 243 28.94 -6.46 -15.31
C GLY A 243 28.25 -5.62 -14.25
N SER A 244 28.66 -4.36 -14.12
CA SER A 244 28.40 -3.44 -13.01
C SER A 244 26.90 -3.08 -12.87
N ARG A 245 26.11 -4.02 -12.33
CA ARG A 245 24.68 -3.87 -12.07
C ARG A 245 24.50 -3.33 -10.66
N ARG A 246 23.99 -2.10 -10.55
CA ARG A 246 23.61 -1.48 -9.29
C ARG A 246 22.19 -1.89 -8.92
N TRP A 247 21.89 -1.84 -7.62
CA TRP A 247 20.64 -2.37 -7.09
C TRP A 247 19.92 -1.34 -6.24
N LEU A 248 18.66 -1.05 -6.59
CA LEU A 248 17.80 -0.16 -5.83
C LEU A 248 17.16 -0.93 -4.67
N PRO A 249 17.09 -0.32 -3.48
CA PRO A 249 16.47 -0.96 -2.32
C PRO A 249 14.94 -1.00 -2.46
N ILE A 250 14.35 -2.05 -1.90
CA ILE A 250 12.90 -2.19 -1.73
C ILE A 250 12.60 -2.18 -0.23
N TYR A 251 11.88 -1.16 0.24
CA TYR A 251 11.45 -1.05 1.63
C TYR A 251 9.97 -1.43 1.78
N THR A 252 9.64 -2.05 2.90
CA THR A 252 8.25 -2.26 3.32
C THR A 252 7.62 -0.98 3.87
N SER A 253 6.30 -0.97 4.04
CA SER A 253 5.58 0.17 4.62
C SER A 253 5.99 0.41 6.07
N LEU A 254 5.76 1.64 6.54
CA LEU A 254 6.02 2.02 7.93
C LEU A 254 5.29 1.11 8.92
N VAL A 255 4.05 0.72 8.62
CA VAL A 255 3.23 -0.14 9.49
C VAL A 255 3.90 -1.50 9.76
N SER A 256 4.62 -2.06 8.78
CA SER A 256 5.30 -3.36 8.92
C SER A 256 6.63 -3.31 9.64
N GLN A 257 7.18 -2.13 9.94
CA GLN A 257 8.43 -2.00 10.68
C GLN A 257 8.23 -2.30 12.16
N ASN A 258 9.20 -2.93 12.81
CA ASN A 258 9.16 -3.15 14.26
C ASN A 258 10.02 -2.09 14.96
N ILE A 259 9.50 -1.53 16.04
CA ILE A 259 10.25 -0.65 16.94
C ILE A 259 10.37 -1.34 18.30
N PRO A 260 11.51 -1.19 19.00
CA PRO A 260 11.66 -1.74 20.35
C PRO A 260 10.56 -1.20 21.27
N LEU A 261 9.99 -2.09 22.08
CA LEU A 261 8.93 -1.71 23.03
C LEU A 261 9.45 -0.64 23.99
N GLY A 262 8.71 0.46 24.10
CA GLY A 262 9.06 1.56 24.99
C GLY A 262 10.19 2.47 24.49
N TRP A 263 10.68 2.27 23.27
CA TRP A 263 11.60 3.22 22.65
C TRP A 263 10.92 4.60 22.51
N ARG A 264 11.71 5.65 22.71
CA ARG A 264 11.32 7.04 22.44
C ARG A 264 12.46 7.81 21.81
N ALA A 265 12.10 8.81 21.02
CA ALA A 265 13.08 9.78 20.54
C ALA A 265 13.69 10.51 21.74
N PRO A 266 15.01 10.79 21.74
CA PRO A 266 15.69 11.47 22.87
C PRO A 266 15.08 12.83 23.23
N ASP A 267 14.44 13.48 22.26
CA ASP A 267 13.80 14.79 22.31
C ASP A 267 12.27 14.72 22.43
N ALA A 268 11.68 13.51 22.51
CA ALA A 268 10.23 13.36 22.59
C ALA A 268 9.68 13.85 23.94
N PRO A 269 8.53 14.56 23.96
CA PRO A 269 7.85 14.89 25.19
C PRO A 269 7.42 13.62 25.95
N PRO A 270 7.24 13.71 27.28
CA PRO A 270 6.72 12.59 28.05
C PRO A 270 5.34 12.17 27.52
N PRO A 271 5.00 10.88 27.60
CA PRO A 271 3.77 10.33 27.07
C PRO A 271 2.61 10.96 27.83
N ARG A 272 1.65 11.52 27.08
CA ARG A 272 0.37 11.87 27.68
C ARG A 272 -0.27 10.58 28.18
N GLN A 273 -0.50 10.50 29.49
CA GLN A 273 -1.31 9.42 30.03
C GLN A 273 -2.75 9.62 29.58
N LYS A 274 -3.31 8.60 28.92
CA LYS A 274 -4.74 8.62 28.60
C LYS A 274 -5.55 8.67 29.89
N THR A 275 -6.55 9.53 29.93
CA THR A 275 -7.50 9.57 31.05
C THR A 275 -8.28 8.26 31.13
N GLN A 276 -8.91 7.98 32.28
CA GLN A 276 -9.75 6.78 32.39
C GLN A 276 -10.91 6.82 31.38
N GLU A 277 -11.50 7.99 31.17
CA GLU A 277 -12.57 8.20 30.18
C GLU A 277 -12.11 7.92 28.75
N GLU A 278 -10.92 8.37 28.35
CA GLU A 278 -10.34 8.09 27.04
C GLU A 278 -10.06 6.59 26.84
N LYS A 279 -9.63 5.90 27.90
CA LYS A 279 -9.43 4.44 27.88
C LYS A 279 -10.76 3.71 27.73
N ASP A 280 -11.78 4.11 28.49
CA ASP A 280 -13.11 3.50 28.46
C ASP A 280 -13.79 3.74 27.11
N GLN A 281 -13.65 4.95 26.55
CA GLN A 281 -14.10 5.27 25.19
C GLN A 281 -13.40 4.40 24.16
N TRP A 282 -12.07 4.29 24.21
CA TRP A 282 -11.32 3.43 23.30
C TRP A 282 -11.76 1.96 23.39
N MET A 283 -12.02 1.45 24.59
CA MET A 283 -12.54 0.09 24.79
C MET A 283 -13.94 -0.10 24.19
N ARG A 284 -14.82 0.90 24.27
CA ARG A 284 -16.14 0.89 23.62
C ARG A 284 -16.00 0.85 22.10
N GLU A 285 -15.26 1.80 21.53
CA GLU A 285 -15.01 1.89 20.08
C GLU A 285 -14.37 0.60 19.54
N TYR A 286 -13.41 0.02 20.28
CA TYR A 286 -12.77 -1.24 19.94
C TYR A 286 -13.75 -2.43 19.93
N ARG A 287 -14.64 -2.51 20.93
CA ARG A 287 -15.68 -3.55 21.00
C ARG A 287 -16.66 -3.41 19.85
N GLU A 288 -17.20 -2.22 19.62
CA GLU A 288 -18.14 -1.93 18.53
C GLU A 288 -17.53 -2.26 17.16
N GLY A 289 -16.29 -1.84 16.92
CA GLY A 289 -15.57 -2.17 15.68
C GLY A 289 -15.32 -3.67 15.51
N THR A 290 -15.10 -4.41 16.61
CA THR A 290 -14.92 -5.86 16.56
C THR A 290 -16.23 -6.59 16.33
N GLU A 291 -17.30 -6.19 17.01
CA GLU A 291 -18.65 -6.72 16.81
C GLU A 291 -19.15 -6.50 15.39
N ARG A 292 -18.93 -5.29 14.85
CA ARG A 292 -19.26 -5.00 13.45
C ARG A 292 -18.48 -5.89 12.49
N ARG A 293 -17.16 -6.02 12.63
CA ARG A 293 -16.36 -6.91 11.79
C ARG A 293 -16.86 -8.35 11.85
N ASN A 294 -17.23 -8.84 13.04
CA ASN A 294 -17.81 -10.16 13.20
C ASN A 294 -19.15 -10.30 12.46
N ARG A 295 -20.01 -9.28 12.50
CA ARG A 295 -21.25 -9.24 11.71
C ARG A 295 -20.97 -9.26 10.21
N GLN A 296 -20.00 -8.47 9.72
CA GLN A 296 -19.60 -8.48 8.31
C GLN A 296 -19.10 -9.86 7.87
N TYR A 297 -18.25 -10.53 8.66
CA TYR A 297 -17.79 -11.88 8.35
C TYR A 297 -18.92 -12.91 8.35
N ALA A 298 -19.82 -12.84 9.33
CA ALA A 298 -20.98 -13.72 9.40
C ALA A 298 -21.89 -13.54 8.18
N PHE A 299 -22.15 -12.29 7.80
CA PHE A 299 -22.97 -11.96 6.63
C PHE A 299 -22.28 -12.39 5.33
N GLN A 300 -20.99 -12.14 5.17
CA GLN A 300 -20.21 -12.62 4.01
C GLN A 300 -20.29 -14.15 3.86
N LYS A 301 -20.25 -14.88 4.97
CA LYS A 301 -20.39 -16.34 4.98
C LYS A 301 -21.81 -16.77 4.55
N GLN A 302 -22.84 -16.01 4.90
CA GLN A 302 -24.21 -16.25 4.43
C GLN A 302 -24.33 -16.02 2.94
N LEU A 303 -23.81 -14.89 2.43
CA LEU A 303 -23.82 -14.57 0.99
C LEU A 303 -23.10 -15.65 0.16
N ARG A 304 -21.94 -16.14 0.62
CA ARG A 304 -21.23 -17.24 -0.04
C ARG A 304 -22.09 -18.50 -0.13
N LYS A 305 -22.76 -18.89 0.95
CA LYS A 305 -23.64 -20.06 0.98
C LYS A 305 -24.86 -19.89 0.07
N ALA A 306 -25.42 -18.68 -0.03
CA ALA A 306 -26.55 -18.39 -0.92
C ALA A 306 -26.11 -18.52 -2.39
N ASN A 307 -25.00 -17.88 -2.76
CA ASN A 307 -24.45 -17.93 -4.10
C ASN A 307 -24.08 -19.38 -4.54
N GLU A 308 -23.52 -20.18 -3.63
CA GLU A 308 -23.24 -21.60 -3.89
C GLU A 308 -24.50 -22.44 -4.14
N ARG A 309 -25.63 -22.10 -3.52
CA ARG A 309 -26.91 -22.79 -3.74
C ARG A 309 -27.52 -22.41 -5.08
N GLU A 310 -27.45 -21.14 -5.46
CA GLU A 310 -27.93 -20.65 -6.75
C GLU A 310 -27.12 -21.21 -7.93
N GLN A 311 -25.84 -21.52 -7.71
CA GLN A 311 -24.96 -22.11 -8.73
C GLN A 311 -25.05 -23.64 -8.83
N ARG A 312 -25.80 -24.31 -7.94
CA ARG A 312 -26.04 -25.76 -8.02
C ARG A 312 -27.35 -26.00 -8.77
N PRO A 313 -27.31 -26.61 -9.97
CA PRO A 313 -28.50 -26.87 -10.78
C PRO A 313 -29.48 -27.85 -10.14
#